data_AF-K0AXE4-F1
#
_entry.id   AF-K0AXE4-F1
#
_cell.length_a   1.000
_cell.length_b   1.000
_cell.length_c   1.000
_cell.angle_alpha   90.00
_cell.angle_beta   90.00
_cell.angle_gamma   90.00
#
_symmetry.space_group_name_H-M   'P 1'
#
loop_
_entity.id
_entity.type
_entity.pdbx_description
1 polymer ?
#
loop_
_entity_poly.entity_id
_entity_poly.type
_entity_poly.pdbx_seq_one_letter_code
_entity_poly.pdbx_strand_id
1 'polypeptide(L)'
;MEKNHKKSIIFISIFVIGLIILMKSINLGEKEVSNIVSISGGSVDTAIYLIYLEKSIEKYRLIGSILSVLGGLGIIINKSVKSI
;
A
#
# COMPACT_ATOMS: atom_id res chain seq x y z
N MET A 1 19.23 -18.73 19.14
CA MET A 1 17.80 -18.42 19.32
C MET A 1 17.37 -17.04 18.80
N GLU A 2 18.24 -16.28 18.10
CA GLU A 2 17.96 -14.87 17.70
C GLU A 2 17.29 -14.67 16.32
N LYS A 3 17.36 -15.63 15.39
CA LYS A 3 16.89 -15.43 14.00
C LYS A 3 15.36 -15.25 13.87
N ASN A 4 14.58 -15.83 14.77
CA ASN A 4 13.12 -15.83 14.67
C ASN A 4 12.47 -14.51 15.11
N HIS A 5 13.13 -13.74 15.99
CA HIS A 5 12.66 -12.40 16.38
C HIS A 5 12.81 -11.39 15.23
N LYS A 6 13.93 -11.45 14.49
CA LYS A 6 14.19 -10.55 13.35
C LYS A 6 13.16 -10.73 12.23
N LYS A 7 12.77 -11.97 11.92
CA LYS A 7 11.73 -12.26 10.93
C LYS A 7 10.36 -11.69 11.31
N SER A 8 9.97 -11.82 12.59
CA SER A 8 8.70 -11.28 13.07
C SER A 8 8.63 -9.75 12.97
N ILE A 9 9.74 -9.06 13.27
CA ILE A 9 9.84 -7.60 13.17
C ILE A 9 9.71 -7.13 11.71
N ILE A 10 10.27 -7.88 10.76
CA ILE A 10 10.16 -7.60 9.33
C ILE A 10 8.70 -7.70 8.87
N PHE A 11 7.98 -8.75 9.24
CA PHE A 11 6.56 -8.90 8.86
C PHE A 11 5.66 -7.83 9.49
N ILE A 12 5.92 -7.46 10.75
CA ILE A 12 5.24 -6.33 11.40
C ILE A 12 5.52 -5.02 10.67
N SER A 13 6.76 -4.77 10.27
CA SER A 13 7.11 -3.56 9.53
C SER A 13 6.39 -3.50 8.18
N ILE A 14 6.37 -4.62 7.44
CA ILE A 14 5.64 -4.74 6.16
C ILE A 14 4.14 -4.50 6.34
N PHE A 15 3.55 -5.04 7.41
CA PHE A 15 2.14 -4.84 7.75
C PHE A 15 1.81 -3.35 8.00
N VAL A 16 2.63 -2.69 8.83
CA VAL A 16 2.45 -1.27 9.16
C VAL A 16 2.63 -0.40 7.91
N ILE A 17 3.62 -0.69 7.07
CA ILE A 17 3.82 0.01 5.79
C ILE A 17 2.60 -0.18 4.87
N GLY A 18 2.06 -1.40 4.79
CA GLY A 18 0.84 -1.70 4.03
C GLY A 18 -0.36 -0.85 4.48
N LEU A 19 -0.58 -0.74 5.79
CA LEU A 19 -1.64 0.09 6.37
C LEU A 19 -1.44 1.59 6.08
N ILE A 20 -0.20 2.08 6.21
CA ILE A 20 0.11 3.49 5.92
C ILE A 20 -0.19 3.80 4.44
N ILE A 21 0.20 2.93 3.52
CA ILE A 21 -0.10 3.07 2.09
C ILE A 21 -1.61 3.04 1.86
N LEU A 22 -2.34 2.17 2.56
CA LEU A 22 -3.80 2.10 2.47
C LEU A 22 -4.46 3.41 2.90
N MET A 23 -4.08 3.94 4.06
CA MET A 23 -4.62 5.18 4.62
C MET A 23 -4.25 6.39 3.77
N LYS A 24 -3.08 6.38 3.12
CA LYS A 24 -2.61 7.46 2.25
C LYS A 24 -2.92 7.27 0.76
N SER A 25 -3.65 6.22 0.39
CA SER A 25 -3.94 5.88 -1.01
C SER A 25 -4.60 7.01 -1.79
N ILE A 26 -5.53 7.75 -1.15
CA ILE A 26 -6.20 8.92 -1.73
C ILE A 26 -5.19 10.03 -2.04
N ASN A 27 -4.40 10.43 -1.03
CA ASN A 27 -3.43 11.51 -1.17
C ASN A 27 -2.28 11.16 -2.14
N LEU A 28 -1.89 9.89 -2.22
CA LEU A 28 -0.91 9.40 -3.19
C LEU A 28 -1.48 9.41 -4.62
N GLY A 29 -2.73 9.01 -4.78
CA GLY A 29 -3.42 9.05 -6.07
C GLY A 29 -3.60 10.48 -6.58
N GLU A 30 -4.03 11.41 -5.72
CA GLU A 30 -4.17 12.82 -6.06
C GLU A 30 -2.84 13.45 -6.49
N LYS A 31 -1.74 13.15 -5.79
CA LYS A 31 -0.41 13.62 -6.18
C LYS A 31 0.05 13.05 -7.52
N GLU A 32 -0.16 11.76 -7.77
CA GLU A 32 0.26 11.12 -9.03
C GLU A 32 -0.49 11.72 -10.21
N VAL A 33 -1.82 11.89 -10.10
CA VAL A 33 -2.64 12.46 -11.16
C VAL A 33 -2.38 13.96 -11.35
N SER A 34 -2.25 14.73 -10.26
CA SER A 34 -1.88 16.15 -10.34
C SER A 34 -0.55 16.35 -11.06
N ASN A 35 0.45 15.50 -10.79
CA ASN A 35 1.73 15.54 -11.49
C ASN A 35 1.56 15.22 -12.98
N ILE A 36 0.82 14.17 -13.33
CA ILE A 36 0.55 13.80 -14.73
C ILE A 36 -0.15 14.94 -15.48
N VAL A 37 -1.16 15.57 -14.87
CA VAL A 37 -1.89 16.70 -15.46
C VAL A 37 -0.96 17.89 -15.68
N SER A 38 -0.10 18.20 -14.71
CA SER A 38 0.86 19.29 -14.83
C SER A 38 1.87 19.08 -15.97
N ILE A 39 2.31 17.84 -16.17
CA ILE A 39 3.20 17.46 -17.28
C ILE A 39 2.45 17.45 -18.62
N SER A 40 1.14 17.18 -18.61
CA SER A 40 0.28 17.12 -19.81
C SER A 40 -0.18 18.50 -20.31
N GLY A 41 0.36 19.61 -19.78
CA GLY A 41 -0.03 20.97 -20.18
C GLY A 41 -1.17 21.57 -19.34
N GLY A 42 -1.51 20.96 -18.20
CA GLY A 42 -2.43 21.53 -17.20
C GLY A 42 -3.91 21.41 -17.53
N SER A 43 -4.26 20.98 -18.74
CA SER A 43 -5.66 20.89 -19.19
C SER A 43 -5.99 19.44 -19.53
N VAL A 44 -6.55 18.73 -18.54
CA VAL A 44 -7.15 17.40 -18.72
C VAL A 44 -8.63 17.54 -18.44
N ASP A 45 -9.46 16.98 -19.33
CA ASP A 45 -10.90 16.94 -19.15
C ASP A 45 -11.26 16.37 -17.76
N THR A 46 -12.20 17.00 -17.07
CA THR A 46 -12.51 16.65 -15.67
C THR A 46 -13.01 15.20 -15.54
N ALA A 47 -13.70 14.66 -16.56
CA ALA A 47 -14.12 13.26 -16.54
C ALA A 47 -12.93 12.31 -16.69
N ILE A 48 -11.97 12.65 -17.56
CA ILE A 48 -10.71 11.90 -17.69
C ILE A 48 -9.92 11.97 -16.38
N TYR A 49 -9.79 13.16 -15.77
CA TYR A 49 -9.10 13.36 -14.50
C TYR A 49 -9.63 12.44 -13.39
N LEU A 50 -10.95 12.38 -13.22
CA LEU A 50 -11.59 11.55 -12.19
C LEU A 50 -11.33 10.06 -12.42
N ILE A 51 -11.39 9.58 -13.66
CA ILE A 51 -11.10 8.18 -14.00
C ILE A 51 -9.64 7.82 -13.65
N TYR A 52 -8.69 8.69 -14.00
CA TYR A 52 -7.29 8.48 -13.66
C TYR A 52 -7.05 8.50 -12.14
N LEU A 53 -7.75 9.37 -11.43
CA LEU A 53 -7.69 9.47 -9.98
C LEU A 53 -8.21 8.20 -9.32
N GLU A 54 -9.41 7.74 -9.68
CA GLU A 54 -9.96 6.49 -9.16
C GLU A 54 -9.05 5.31 -9.44
N LYS A 55 -8.50 5.19 -10.66
CA LYS A 55 -7.57 4.12 -11.01
C LYS A 55 -6.28 4.16 -10.19
N SER A 56 -5.74 5.36 -9.95
CA SER A 56 -4.53 5.50 -9.13
C SER A 56 -4.81 5.16 -7.65
N ILE A 57 -5.94 5.61 -7.11
CA ILE A 57 -6.38 5.26 -5.75
C ILE A 57 -6.59 3.75 -5.62
N GLU A 58 -7.27 3.13 -6.59
CA GLU A 58 -7.51 1.69 -6.63
C GLU A 58 -6.20 0.91 -6.62
N LYS A 59 -5.21 1.33 -7.43
CA LYS A 59 -3.85 0.77 -7.46
C LYS A 59 -3.17 0.82 -6.08
N TYR A 60 -3.15 1.97 -5.40
CA TYR A 60 -2.53 2.07 -4.06
C TYR A 60 -3.29 1.29 -3.00
N ARG A 61 -4.64 1.25 -3.07
CA ARG A 61 -5.45 0.39 -2.20
C ARG A 61 -5.12 -1.08 -2.39
N LEU A 62 -4.94 -1.53 -3.63
CA LEU A 62 -4.67 -2.92 -3.95
C LEU A 62 -3.27 -3.33 -3.46
N ILE A 63 -2.26 -2.49 -3.71
CA ILE A 63 -0.89 -2.68 -3.21
C ILE A 63 -0.87 -2.73 -1.68
N GLY A 64 -1.47 -1.74 -1.01
CA GLY A 64 -1.52 -1.70 0.44
C GLY A 64 -2.31 -2.88 1.04
N SER A 65 -3.36 -3.35 0.36
CA SER A 65 -4.14 -4.52 0.78
C SER A 65 -3.31 -5.79 0.71
N ILE A 66 -2.61 -6.01 -0.41
CA ILE A 66 -1.70 -7.15 -0.58
C ILE A 66 -0.59 -7.12 0.48
N LEU A 67 0.04 -5.96 0.70
CA LEU A 67 1.08 -5.81 1.72
C LEU A 67 0.56 -6.07 3.14
N SER A 68 -0.65 -5.59 3.46
CA SER A 68 -1.27 -5.80 4.77
C SER A 68 -1.66 -7.27 4.97
N VAL A 69 -2.18 -7.94 3.94
CA VAL A 69 -2.53 -9.37 4.02
C VAL A 69 -1.27 -10.22 4.17
N LEU A 70 -0.23 -9.97 3.36
CA LEU A 70 1.04 -10.71 3.44
C LEU A 70 1.76 -10.47 4.77
N GLY A 71 1.80 -9.22 5.24
CA GLY A 71 2.37 -8.87 6.54
C GLY A 71 1.61 -9.54 7.69
N GLY A 72 0.28 -9.46 7.68
CA GLY A 72 -0.58 -10.07 8.70
C GLY A 72 -0.48 -11.59 8.74
N LEU A 73 -0.56 -12.25 7.58
CA LEU A 73 -0.41 -13.71 7.47
C LEU A 73 0.98 -14.17 7.94
N GLY A 74 2.04 -13.43 7.60
CA GLY A 74 3.40 -13.72 8.04
C GLY A 74 3.56 -13.69 9.57
N ILE A 75 2.86 -12.77 10.25
CA ILE A 75 2.83 -12.72 11.73
C ILE A 75 2.12 -13.95 12.31
N ILE A 76 0.96 -14.31 11.76
CA ILE A 76 0.14 -15.43 12.24
C ILE A 76 0.88 -16.75 12.08
N ILE A 77 1.44 -17.02 10.90
CA ILE A 77 2.17 -18.26 10.59
C ILE A 77 3.45 -18.37 11.45
N ASN A 78 4.17 -17.27 11.66
CA ASN A 78 5.36 -17.28 12.51
C ASN A 78 5.00 -17.55 13.98
N LYS A 79 3.85 -17.06 14.46
CA LYS A 79 3.36 -17.32 15.81
C LYS A 79 2.88 -18.76 15.99
N SER A 80 2.17 -19.34 15.01
CA SER A 80 1.71 -20.74 15.08
C SER A 80 2.87 -21.73 15.02
N VAL A 81 3.88 -21.50 14.17
CA VAL A 81 5.09 -22.33 14.08
C VAL A 81 5.91 -22.30 15.37
N LYS A 82 5.90 -21.21 16.13
CA LYS A 82 6.63 -21.11 17.42
C LYS A 82 5.91 -21.82 18.58
N SER A 83 4.65 -22.23 18.40
CA SER A 83 3.82 -22.85 19.45
C SER A 83 3.74 -24.38 19.35
N ILE A 84 4.35 -24.99 18.32
CA ILE A 84 4.59 -26.43 18.19
C ILE A 84 6.00 -26.74 18.70
#